data_AF-A0A5J4QMF7-F1
#
_entry.id   AF-A0A5J4QMF7-F1
#
_cell.length_a   1.000
_cell.length_b   1.000
_cell.length_c   1.000
_cell.angle_alpha   90.00
_cell.angle_beta   90.00
_cell.angle_gamma   90.00
#
_symmetry.space_group_name_H-M   'P 1'
#
loop_
_entity.id
_entity.type
_entity.pdbx_description
1 polymer ?
#
loop_
_entity_poly.entity_id
_entity_poly.type
_entity_poly.pdbx_seq_one_letter_code
_entity_poly.pdbx_strand_id
1 'polypeptide(L)'
;MIENDSFSIFALLNFKYVMTTPLFKYQPPFPTGKDTTEYYLLTKEYVSTSEFEGKEILKVEAEGLTTMAHTAFRDVAFLLRPEHQQQVANILSDPEASENDKYVALTFLRNAEISAKGVLPFCQDTGTAIIMGKKGQRVWTDGCDEEALSKGVYRTYTEENLRYSQNVPLDMYKEKNTGCNLPAQIDLYAVEGGEYKFLCVAKGGGSANKTYLYQETKALLTPEKLVPFLTEKIKTLGTAACPPYHIAFVIGGTSAELNLKTVKLASIKYYDNLPTEGNEGGQAFRDVELEKQVLLESQRMGLGAQFGGKYFAHDIRIIRLPRHGASCPVGMGVSCSAD
;
A
#
# COMPACT_ATOMS: atom_id res chain seq x y z
N MET A 1 -16.92 -84.15 -19.33
CA MET A 1 -16.03 -83.66 -18.26
C MET A 1 -15.51 -82.30 -18.68
N ILE A 2 -16.07 -81.25 -18.05
CA ILE A 2 -15.55 -79.88 -17.86
C ILE A 2 -15.39 -79.06 -19.16
N GLU A 3 -16.39 -78.35 -19.68
CA GLU A 3 -17.00 -77.05 -19.29
C GLU A 3 -16.11 -75.80 -19.40
N ASN A 4 -16.61 -74.86 -20.21
CA ASN A 4 -16.36 -73.42 -20.33
C ASN A 4 -15.80 -72.73 -19.08
N ASP A 5 -14.85 -71.81 -19.25
CA ASP A 5 -15.16 -70.37 -19.23
C ASP A 5 -13.89 -69.51 -19.32
N SER A 6 -13.89 -68.64 -20.32
CA SER A 6 -13.04 -67.47 -20.45
C SER A 6 -13.34 -66.48 -19.33
N PHE A 7 -12.57 -66.53 -18.23
CA PHE A 7 -12.61 -65.52 -17.17
C PHE A 7 -11.38 -64.61 -17.20
N SER A 8 -11.66 -63.33 -17.47
CA SER A 8 -11.06 -62.15 -16.83
C SER A 8 -9.59 -61.81 -17.10
N ILE A 9 -9.33 -61.19 -18.25
CA ILE A 9 -8.33 -60.13 -18.38
C ILE A 9 -9.09 -58.79 -18.44
N PHE A 10 -9.88 -58.49 -17.41
CA PHE A 10 -10.58 -57.21 -17.26
C PHE A 10 -10.71 -56.78 -15.80
N ALA A 11 -9.72 -57.12 -14.98
CA ALA A 11 -9.69 -56.75 -13.57
C ALA A 11 -8.32 -56.17 -13.22
N LEU A 12 -8.03 -54.96 -13.69
CA LEU A 12 -7.09 -54.03 -13.04
C LEU A 12 -7.16 -52.69 -13.76
N LEU A 13 -7.30 -51.62 -12.95
CA LEU A 13 -7.26 -50.20 -13.33
C LEU A 13 -8.59 -49.53 -13.71
N ASN A 14 -9.63 -49.75 -12.90
CA ASN A 14 -10.62 -48.69 -12.63
C ASN A 14 -10.05 -47.71 -11.57
N PHE A 15 -8.89 -47.12 -11.86
CA PHE A 15 -8.49 -45.88 -11.18
C PHE A 15 -9.34 -44.76 -11.80
N LYS A 16 -10.60 -44.66 -11.35
CA LYS A 16 -11.31 -43.38 -11.44
C LYS A 16 -10.49 -42.43 -10.58
N TYR A 17 -9.61 -41.67 -11.23
CA TYR A 17 -9.08 -40.42 -10.71
C TYR A 17 -10.29 -39.53 -10.46
N VAL A 18 -10.96 -39.71 -9.32
CA VAL A 18 -11.93 -38.73 -8.83
C VAL A 18 -11.06 -37.59 -8.36
N MET A 19 -10.70 -36.68 -9.27
CA MET A 19 -10.39 -35.32 -8.86
C MET A 19 -11.66 -34.81 -8.20
N THR A 20 -11.72 -34.94 -6.88
CA THR A 20 -12.82 -34.45 -6.07
C THR A 20 -12.86 -32.94 -6.26
N THR A 21 -13.85 -32.47 -7.02
CA THR A 21 -14.12 -31.03 -7.12
C THR A 21 -14.20 -30.46 -5.70
N PRO A 22 -13.39 -29.45 -5.35
CA PRO A 22 -13.43 -28.90 -4.00
C PRO A 22 -14.82 -28.33 -3.70
N LEU A 23 -15.27 -28.44 -2.44
CA LEU A 23 -16.49 -27.78 -1.99
C LEU A 23 -16.32 -26.27 -2.05
N PHE A 24 -17.39 -25.55 -2.39
CA PHE A 24 -17.36 -24.09 -2.40
C PHE A 24 -17.13 -23.56 -0.98
N LYS A 25 -16.07 -22.77 -0.84
CA LYS A 25 -15.74 -22.04 0.38
C LYS A 25 -15.16 -20.69 0.01
N TYR A 26 -15.92 -19.63 0.27
CA TYR A 26 -15.42 -18.27 0.09
C TYR A 26 -14.46 -17.90 1.22
N GLN A 27 -13.36 -17.23 0.86
CA GLN A 27 -12.47 -16.55 1.79
C GLN A 27 -12.07 -15.19 1.18
N PRO A 28 -12.08 -14.11 1.97
CA PRO A 28 -11.55 -12.83 1.53
C PRO A 28 -10.06 -12.97 1.14
N PRO A 29 -9.61 -12.45 -0.02
CA PRO A 29 -8.20 -12.52 -0.42
C PRO A 29 -7.25 -11.77 0.53
N PHE A 30 -7.73 -10.73 1.21
CA PHE A 30 -6.97 -9.92 2.16
C PHE A 30 -7.67 -9.90 3.53
N PRO A 31 -7.55 -10.97 4.33
CA PRO A 31 -8.18 -11.03 5.64
C PRO A 31 -7.35 -10.22 6.65
N THR A 32 -7.52 -8.90 6.66
CA THR A 32 -6.82 -8.01 7.60
C THR A 32 -7.35 -8.19 9.01
N GLY A 33 -6.45 -8.25 9.99
CA GLY A 33 -6.77 -8.28 11.41
C GLY A 33 -7.36 -6.97 11.94
N LYS A 34 -7.48 -6.87 13.27
CA LYS A 34 -8.04 -5.69 13.95
C LYS A 34 -7.25 -4.43 13.60
N ASP A 35 -7.96 -3.33 13.32
CA ASP A 35 -7.36 -2.01 13.21
C ASP A 35 -6.96 -1.49 14.60
N THR A 36 -5.70 -1.10 14.73
CA THR A 36 -5.09 -0.57 15.97
C THR A 36 -4.70 0.90 15.84
N THR A 37 -5.04 1.54 14.72
CA THR A 37 -4.76 2.95 14.45
C THR A 37 -5.53 3.82 15.45
N GLU A 38 -4.86 4.84 16.01
CA GLU A 38 -5.53 5.85 16.82
C GLU A 38 -6.23 6.87 15.91
N TYR A 39 -7.51 7.14 16.19
CA TYR A 39 -8.31 8.12 15.47
C TYR A 39 -8.73 9.24 16.41
N TYR A 40 -8.73 10.48 15.91
CA TYR A 40 -9.35 11.61 16.60
C TYR A 40 -10.69 11.98 15.94
N LEU A 41 -11.63 12.45 16.74
CA LEU A 41 -12.93 12.90 16.24
C LEU A 41 -12.79 14.29 15.62
N LEU A 42 -13.03 14.40 14.32
CA LEU A 42 -13.02 15.69 13.61
C LEU A 42 -14.31 16.50 13.86
N THR A 43 -15.48 15.91 13.60
CA THR A 43 -16.79 16.57 13.77
C THR A 43 -17.91 15.53 13.85
N LYS A 44 -19.09 15.95 14.31
CA LYS A 44 -20.35 15.17 14.30
C LYS A 44 -21.44 15.78 13.42
N GLU A 45 -21.20 16.92 12.78
CA GLU A 45 -22.25 17.74 12.16
C GLU A 45 -22.85 17.11 10.88
N TYR A 46 -22.03 16.48 10.05
CA TYR A 46 -22.40 16.05 8.69
C TYR A 46 -22.91 14.60 8.59
N VAL A 47 -23.21 14.00 9.73
CA VAL A 47 -23.63 12.60 9.81
C VAL A 47 -24.91 12.47 10.60
N SER A 48 -25.82 11.63 10.11
CA SER A 48 -27.05 11.26 10.81
C SER A 48 -27.41 9.82 10.51
N THR A 49 -28.30 9.23 11.30
CA THR A 49 -28.83 7.89 11.03
C THR A 49 -30.32 7.97 10.71
N SER A 50 -30.77 7.08 9.83
CA SER A 50 -32.19 6.87 9.51
C SER A 50 -32.46 5.38 9.37
N GLU A 51 -33.73 4.99 9.29
CA GLU A 51 -34.11 3.59 9.08
C GLU A 51 -34.69 3.40 7.67
N PHE A 52 -34.26 2.35 6.97
CA PHE A 52 -34.84 1.92 5.70
C PHE A 52 -35.00 0.40 5.70
N GLU A 53 -36.24 -0.08 5.51
CA GLU A 53 -36.58 -1.51 5.54
C GLU A 53 -36.05 -2.25 6.79
N GLY A 54 -36.18 -1.65 7.97
CA GLY A 54 -35.71 -2.24 9.23
C GLY A 54 -34.20 -2.25 9.42
N LYS A 55 -33.44 -1.54 8.57
CA LYS A 55 -31.98 -1.40 8.68
C LYS A 55 -31.59 0.04 8.97
N GLU A 56 -30.69 0.23 9.92
CA GLU A 56 -30.05 1.53 10.14
C GLU A 56 -29.15 1.89 8.95
N ILE A 57 -29.39 3.09 8.40
CA ILE A 57 -28.65 3.70 7.31
C ILE A 57 -27.89 4.89 7.88
N LEU A 58 -26.58 4.91 7.66
CA LEU A 58 -25.74 6.09 7.91
C LEU A 58 -25.88 7.05 6.73
N LYS A 59 -26.34 8.27 6.99
CA LYS A 59 -26.36 9.37 6.02
C LYS A 59 -25.14 10.25 6.24
N VAL A 60 -24.42 10.55 5.16
CA VAL A 60 -23.22 11.39 5.16
C VAL A 60 -23.39 12.51 4.13
N GLU A 61 -23.36 13.76 4.59
CA GLU A 61 -23.46 14.91 3.70
C GLU A 61 -22.16 15.13 2.92
N ALA A 62 -22.25 15.70 1.71
CA ALA A 62 -21.09 15.99 0.85
C ALA A 62 -20.04 16.90 1.54
N GLU A 63 -20.47 17.85 2.37
CA GLU A 63 -19.54 18.70 3.12
C GLU A 63 -18.76 17.92 4.18
N GLY A 64 -19.30 16.80 4.69
CA GLY A 64 -18.57 15.87 5.55
C GLY A 64 -17.40 15.20 4.83
N LEU A 65 -17.60 14.77 3.59
CA LEU A 65 -16.53 14.22 2.75
C LEU A 65 -15.48 15.27 2.40
N THR A 66 -15.94 16.49 2.06
CA THR A 66 -15.07 17.65 1.77
C THR A 66 -14.19 17.99 2.98
N THR A 67 -14.79 18.09 4.16
CA THR A 67 -14.11 18.43 5.42
C THR A 67 -13.11 17.36 5.83
N MET A 68 -13.47 16.08 5.67
CA MET A 68 -12.59 14.95 5.95
C MET A 68 -11.37 14.96 5.03
N ALA A 69 -11.57 15.07 3.71
CA ALA A 69 -10.46 15.10 2.74
C ALA A 69 -9.58 16.34 2.96
N HIS A 70 -10.19 17.51 3.18
CA HIS A 70 -9.44 18.74 3.45
C HIS A 70 -8.49 18.59 4.64
N THR A 71 -9.02 18.07 5.75
CA THR A 71 -8.27 17.87 6.99
C THR A 71 -7.19 16.80 6.82
N ALA A 72 -7.52 15.66 6.20
CA ALA A 72 -6.57 14.57 6.00
C ALA A 72 -5.37 14.99 5.14
N PHE A 73 -5.61 15.74 4.04
CA PHE A 73 -4.52 16.23 3.19
C PHE A 73 -3.72 17.37 3.81
N ARG A 74 -4.34 18.16 4.70
CA ARG A 74 -3.61 19.13 5.50
C ARG A 74 -2.67 18.40 6.46
N ASP A 75 -3.20 17.50 7.28
CA ASP A 75 -2.43 16.81 8.30
C ASP A 75 -1.26 16.01 7.70
N VAL A 76 -1.49 15.25 6.63
CA VAL A 76 -0.40 14.47 5.98
C VAL A 76 0.67 15.35 5.32
N ALA A 77 0.36 16.60 4.97
CA ALA A 77 1.36 17.52 4.41
C ALA A 77 2.31 18.10 5.48
N PHE A 78 1.87 18.14 6.74
CA PHE A 78 2.59 18.79 7.83
C PHE A 78 3.07 17.83 8.94
N LEU A 79 2.41 16.69 9.11
CA LEU A 79 2.64 15.72 10.17
C LEU A 79 3.05 14.36 9.60
N LEU A 80 3.80 13.61 10.38
CA LEU A 80 4.25 12.24 10.06
C LEU A 80 3.73 11.26 11.12
N ARG A 81 3.70 9.97 10.77
CA ARG A 81 3.38 8.91 11.73
C ARG A 81 4.40 8.87 12.87
N PRO A 82 3.94 8.70 14.13
CA PRO A 82 4.86 8.53 15.26
C PRO A 82 5.85 7.38 15.07
N GLU A 83 5.43 6.24 14.50
CA GLU A 83 6.37 5.11 14.30
C GLU A 83 7.45 5.41 13.27
N HIS A 84 7.13 6.16 12.20
CA HIS A 84 8.13 6.61 11.22
C HIS A 84 9.18 7.48 11.92
N GLN A 85 8.73 8.47 12.70
CA GLN A 85 9.61 9.38 13.42
C GLN A 85 10.49 8.66 14.44
N GLN A 86 9.93 7.66 15.14
CA GLN A 86 10.70 6.83 16.05
C GLN A 86 11.78 6.03 15.30
N GLN A 87 11.47 5.48 14.11
CA GLN A 87 12.45 4.79 13.29
C GLN A 87 13.58 5.71 12.81
N VAL A 88 13.28 6.96 12.45
CA VAL A 88 14.30 7.97 12.12
C VAL A 88 15.15 8.30 13.36
N ALA A 89 14.53 8.50 14.52
CA ALA A 89 15.24 8.80 15.77
C ALA A 89 16.17 7.67 16.22
N ASN A 90 15.77 6.41 16.03
CA ASN A 90 16.58 5.24 16.37
C ASN A 90 17.92 5.20 15.60
N ILE A 91 18.03 5.85 14.44
CA ILE A 91 19.29 5.95 13.67
C ILE A 91 20.36 6.68 14.49
N LEU A 92 19.97 7.68 15.29
CA LEU A 92 20.91 8.50 16.06
C LEU A 92 21.60 7.71 17.18
N SER A 93 20.95 6.66 17.70
CA SER A 93 21.44 5.84 18.81
C SER A 93 22.10 4.53 18.37
N ASP A 94 22.00 4.16 17.09
CA ASP A 94 22.63 2.94 16.58
C ASP A 94 24.16 3.14 16.42
N PRO A 95 25.01 2.38 17.15
CA PRO A 95 26.45 2.46 17.00
C PRO A 95 26.96 2.00 15.63
N GLU A 96 26.18 1.23 14.87
CA GLU A 96 26.50 0.79 13.51
C GLU A 96 26.06 1.79 12.43
N ALA A 97 25.30 2.84 12.79
CA ALA A 97 24.96 3.92 11.87
C ALA A 97 26.21 4.72 11.52
N SER A 98 26.38 5.03 10.23
CA SER A 98 27.42 5.96 9.80
C SER A 98 27.12 7.38 10.28
N GLU A 99 28.13 8.25 10.32
CA GLU A 99 27.90 9.67 10.63
C GLU A 99 27.01 10.36 9.59
N ASN A 100 27.04 9.90 8.34
CA ASN A 100 26.14 10.37 7.29
C ASN A 100 24.69 9.94 7.54
N ASP A 101 24.46 8.70 7.99
CA ASP A 101 23.12 8.23 8.37
C ASP A 101 22.54 9.10 9.49
N LYS A 102 23.34 9.37 10.52
CA LYS A 102 22.94 10.20 11.67
C LYS A 102 22.69 11.65 11.26
N TYR A 103 23.53 12.21 10.40
CA TYR A 103 23.37 13.57 9.88
C TYR A 103 22.06 13.72 9.10
N VAL A 104 21.75 12.78 8.20
CA VAL A 104 20.51 12.77 7.43
C VAL A 104 19.29 12.58 8.34
N ALA A 105 19.36 11.65 9.30
CA ALA A 105 18.28 11.43 10.27
C ALA A 105 18.00 12.68 11.11
N LEU A 106 19.02 13.35 11.63
CA LEU A 106 18.87 14.61 12.37
C LEU A 106 18.25 15.70 11.50
N THR A 107 18.64 15.78 10.23
CA THR A 107 18.08 16.75 9.28
C THR A 107 16.58 16.49 9.07
N PHE A 108 16.16 15.23 8.91
CA PHE A 108 14.74 14.88 8.79
C PHE A 108 13.93 15.19 10.05
N LEU A 109 14.47 14.91 11.23
CA LEU A 109 13.79 15.23 12.50
C LEU A 109 13.60 16.73 12.68
N ARG A 110 14.61 17.54 12.33
CA ARG A 110 14.50 19.00 12.33
C ARG A 110 13.51 19.52 11.30
N ASN A 111 13.50 18.93 10.11
CA ASN A 111 12.52 19.27 9.08
C ASN A 111 11.09 18.98 9.56
N ALA A 112 10.87 17.83 10.19
CA ALA A 112 9.57 17.49 10.74
C ALA A 112 9.14 18.40 11.90
N GLU A 113 10.06 18.80 12.77
CA GLU A 113 9.78 19.79 13.83
C GLU A 113 9.31 21.13 13.26
N ILE A 114 9.92 21.58 12.16
CA ILE A 114 9.52 22.81 11.45
C ILE A 114 8.14 22.60 10.79
N SER A 115 7.96 21.48 10.09
CA SER A 115 6.73 21.15 9.38
C SER A 115 5.51 21.07 10.29
N ALA A 116 5.67 20.48 11.47
CA ALA A 116 4.60 20.34 12.46
C ALA A 116 4.06 21.68 13.00
N LYS A 117 4.74 22.81 12.73
CA LYS A 117 4.25 24.16 13.04
C LYS A 117 3.19 24.65 12.04
N GLY A 118 2.93 23.89 10.96
CA GLY A 118 1.80 24.09 10.06
C GLY A 118 1.94 25.24 9.06
N VAL A 119 3.17 25.71 8.80
CA VAL A 119 3.43 26.80 7.84
C VAL A 119 4.13 26.30 6.58
N LEU A 120 5.20 25.52 6.72
CA LEU A 120 5.96 24.93 5.62
C LEU A 120 5.68 23.43 5.60
N PRO A 121 5.28 22.82 4.46
CA PRO A 121 5.05 21.38 4.40
C PRO A 121 6.36 20.61 4.58
N PHE A 122 6.26 19.33 4.96
CA PHE A 122 7.44 18.49 5.16
C PHE A 122 8.30 18.36 3.91
N CYS A 123 7.69 18.38 2.72
CA CYS A 123 8.38 18.27 1.44
C CYS A 123 7.88 19.32 0.45
N GLN A 124 8.79 19.82 -0.40
CA GLN A 124 8.43 20.68 -1.52
C GLN A 124 7.55 19.97 -2.56
N ASP A 125 7.71 18.65 -2.69
CA ASP A 125 6.80 17.81 -3.46
C ASP A 125 5.67 17.33 -2.54
N THR A 126 4.61 18.12 -2.49
CA THR A 126 3.39 17.82 -1.70
C THR A 126 2.57 16.68 -2.31
N GLY A 127 3.00 16.12 -3.43
CA GLY A 127 2.53 14.84 -3.97
C GLY A 127 1.21 14.91 -4.74
N THR A 128 0.85 13.77 -5.32
CA THR A 128 -0.48 13.52 -5.88
C THR A 128 -1.42 13.10 -4.76
N ALA A 129 -2.60 13.72 -4.70
CA ALA A 129 -3.66 13.32 -3.78
C ALA A 129 -4.30 12.01 -4.23
N ILE A 130 -4.20 10.97 -3.40
CA ILE A 130 -4.81 9.65 -3.64
C ILE A 130 -5.77 9.34 -2.50
N ILE A 131 -7.00 8.95 -2.82
CA ILE A 131 -8.05 8.60 -1.86
C ILE A 131 -8.57 7.21 -2.20
N MET A 132 -8.43 6.28 -1.25
CA MET A 132 -9.10 4.99 -1.31
C MET A 132 -10.27 5.00 -0.32
N GLY A 133 -11.49 4.97 -0.84
CA GLY A 133 -12.72 4.90 -0.06
C GLY A 133 -13.30 3.48 -0.06
N LYS A 134 -13.80 3.01 1.09
CA LYS A 134 -14.58 1.77 1.22
C LYS A 134 -15.94 2.11 1.80
N LYS A 135 -16.94 2.17 0.92
CA LYS A 135 -18.32 2.55 1.24
C LYS A 135 -19.12 1.32 1.65
N GLY A 136 -19.53 1.27 2.92
CA GLY A 136 -20.47 0.29 3.40
C GLY A 136 -21.82 0.37 2.68
N GLN A 137 -22.44 -0.77 2.40
CA GLN A 137 -23.74 -0.87 1.73
C GLN A 137 -24.88 -0.08 2.41
N ARG A 138 -24.74 0.22 3.71
CA ARG A 138 -25.70 1.02 4.49
C ARG A 138 -25.26 2.47 4.69
N VAL A 139 -24.29 2.94 3.90
CA VAL A 139 -23.87 4.35 3.90
C VAL A 139 -24.41 5.05 2.66
N TRP A 140 -25.25 6.05 2.89
CA TRP A 140 -25.83 6.88 1.84
C TRP A 140 -25.19 8.26 1.88
N THR A 141 -24.74 8.71 0.73
CA THR A 141 -24.18 10.04 0.53
C THR A 141 -25.05 10.81 -0.43
N ASP A 142 -25.07 12.12 -0.28
CA ASP A 142 -25.75 13.01 -1.22
C ASP A 142 -24.78 13.41 -2.35
N GLY A 143 -25.23 13.32 -3.61
CA GLY A 143 -24.47 13.78 -4.76
C GLY A 143 -23.31 12.87 -5.18
N CYS A 144 -22.23 13.48 -5.67
CA CYS A 144 -21.05 12.79 -6.20
C CYS A 144 -19.92 12.76 -5.16
N ASP A 145 -19.63 11.59 -4.59
CA ASP A 145 -18.56 11.40 -3.59
C ASP A 145 -17.21 11.92 -4.09
N GLU A 146 -16.86 11.64 -5.36
CA GLU A 146 -15.59 12.05 -5.97
C GLU A 146 -15.46 13.57 -6.10
N GLU A 147 -16.55 14.28 -6.38
CA GLU A 147 -16.58 15.74 -6.45
C GLU A 147 -16.35 16.35 -5.07
N ALA A 148 -17.05 15.85 -4.05
CA ALA A 148 -16.91 16.32 -2.68
C ALA A 148 -15.49 16.09 -2.13
N LEU A 149 -14.93 14.90 -2.38
CA LEU A 149 -13.55 14.58 -2.01
C LEU A 149 -12.53 15.46 -2.76
N SER A 150 -12.73 15.67 -4.06
CA SER A 150 -11.90 16.56 -4.88
C SER A 150 -11.97 18.02 -4.41
N LYS A 151 -13.14 18.49 -3.95
CA LYS A 151 -13.30 19.82 -3.36
C LYS A 151 -12.48 19.96 -2.07
N GLY A 152 -12.43 18.92 -1.24
CA GLY A 152 -11.58 18.89 -0.04
C GLY A 152 -10.10 19.01 -0.39
N VAL A 153 -9.64 18.23 -1.37
CA VAL A 153 -8.26 18.35 -1.92
C VAL A 153 -8.00 19.74 -2.45
N TYR A 154 -8.87 20.27 -3.31
CA TYR A 154 -8.74 21.62 -3.87
C TYR A 154 -8.56 22.67 -2.79
N ARG A 155 -9.41 22.64 -1.75
CA ARG A 155 -9.31 23.57 -0.62
C ARG A 155 -7.97 23.46 0.08
N THR A 156 -7.51 22.25 0.42
CA THR A 156 -6.20 22.09 1.06
C THR A 156 -5.08 22.70 0.23
N TYR A 157 -5.01 22.38 -1.06
CA TYR A 157 -3.88 22.83 -1.89
C TYR A 157 -3.94 24.34 -2.20
N THR A 158 -5.12 24.95 -2.21
CA THR A 158 -5.29 26.38 -2.53
C THR A 158 -5.33 27.30 -1.32
N GLU A 159 -5.66 26.78 -0.13
CA GLU A 159 -5.73 27.53 1.13
C GLU A 159 -4.45 27.38 1.99
N GLU A 160 -3.65 26.33 1.77
CA GLU A 160 -2.39 26.08 2.48
C GLU A 160 -1.15 26.35 1.59
N ASN A 161 0.04 26.45 2.20
CA ASN A 161 1.31 26.68 1.48
C ASN A 161 1.85 25.41 0.79
N LEU A 162 1.05 24.79 -0.09
CA LEU A 162 1.39 23.56 -0.81
C LEU A 162 1.72 23.82 -2.29
N ARG A 163 2.11 22.76 -3.02
CA ARG A 163 2.52 22.87 -4.43
C ARG A 163 1.51 22.22 -5.38
N TYR A 164 1.23 22.91 -6.49
CA TYR A 164 0.47 22.36 -7.63
C TYR A 164 1.38 21.56 -8.55
N SER A 165 1.27 20.24 -8.50
CA SER A 165 2.20 19.31 -9.16
C SER A 165 1.58 18.51 -10.30
N GLN A 166 0.27 18.63 -10.54
CA GLN A 166 -0.41 17.92 -11.63
C GLN A 166 -0.37 18.71 -12.93
N ASN A 167 0.08 18.05 -13.99
CA ASN A 167 -0.01 18.51 -15.37
C ASN A 167 -1.13 17.73 -16.08
N VAL A 168 -1.98 18.43 -16.81
CA VAL A 168 -2.98 17.81 -17.69
C VAL A 168 -2.53 17.88 -19.14
N PRO A 169 -2.63 16.78 -19.90
CA PRO A 169 -2.31 16.77 -21.32
C PRO A 169 -3.44 17.48 -22.10
N LEU A 170 -3.06 18.42 -22.96
CA LEU A 170 -3.94 19.07 -23.94
C LEU A 170 -3.87 18.37 -25.29
N ASP A 171 -2.69 17.84 -25.61
CA ASP A 171 -2.43 16.89 -26.68
C ASP A 171 -1.28 15.96 -26.24
N MET A 172 -0.72 15.17 -27.16
CA MET A 172 0.37 14.22 -26.84
C MET A 172 1.63 14.88 -26.25
N TYR A 173 1.89 16.15 -26.57
CA TYR A 173 3.15 16.84 -26.21
C TYR A 173 2.93 18.13 -25.42
N LYS A 174 1.74 18.73 -25.51
CA LYS A 174 1.40 19.95 -24.78
C LYS A 174 0.68 19.63 -23.50
N GLU A 175 1.18 20.21 -22.42
CA GLU A 175 0.59 20.10 -21.10
C GLU A 175 0.34 21.48 -20.49
N LYS A 176 -0.52 21.50 -19.47
CA LYS A 176 -0.75 22.67 -18.62
C LYS A 176 -0.82 22.23 -17.17
N ASN A 177 -0.17 22.96 -16.27
CA ASN A 177 -0.38 22.77 -14.83
C ASN A 177 -1.82 23.16 -14.46
N THR A 178 -2.49 22.36 -13.65
CA THR A 178 -3.90 22.62 -13.28
C THR A 178 -4.06 23.82 -12.36
N GLY A 179 -2.99 24.27 -11.69
CA GLY A 179 -3.00 25.40 -10.77
C GLY A 179 -3.69 25.12 -9.44
N CYS A 180 -4.03 23.86 -9.17
CA CYS A 180 -4.72 23.46 -7.94
C CYS A 180 -4.40 22.02 -7.48
N ASN A 181 -3.42 21.36 -8.10
CA ASN A 181 -3.02 19.97 -7.84
C ASN A 181 -4.10 18.89 -8.08
N LEU A 182 -5.22 19.23 -8.73
CA LEU A 182 -6.18 18.25 -9.24
C LEU A 182 -5.75 17.75 -10.64
N PRO A 183 -6.25 16.59 -11.13
CA PRO A 183 -7.17 15.68 -10.44
C PRO A 183 -6.51 14.90 -9.30
N ALA A 184 -7.31 14.54 -8.30
CA ALA A 184 -6.95 13.49 -7.34
C ALA A 184 -7.22 12.12 -7.95
N GLN A 185 -6.48 11.09 -7.55
CA GLN A 185 -6.85 9.71 -7.82
C GLN A 185 -7.85 9.26 -6.74
N ILE A 186 -9.07 8.90 -7.14
CA ILE A 186 -10.12 8.51 -6.20
C ILE A 186 -10.63 7.11 -6.58
N ASP A 187 -10.44 6.15 -5.67
CA ASP A 187 -10.86 4.77 -5.85
C ASP A 187 -11.90 4.40 -4.77
N LEU A 188 -13.18 4.30 -5.14
CA LEU A 188 -14.28 3.99 -4.22
C LEU A 188 -14.75 2.55 -4.38
N TYR A 189 -14.67 1.77 -3.30
CA TYR A 189 -15.03 0.35 -3.25
C TYR A 189 -16.33 0.15 -2.49
N ALA A 190 -17.24 -0.66 -3.03
CA ALA A 190 -18.40 -1.15 -2.31
C ALA A 190 -17.98 -2.27 -1.33
N VAL A 191 -18.36 -2.14 -0.07
CA VAL A 191 -18.12 -3.14 0.99
C VAL A 191 -19.37 -3.32 1.84
N GLU A 192 -19.39 -4.34 2.69
CA GLU A 192 -20.47 -4.54 3.66
C GLU A 192 -20.33 -3.59 4.87
N GLY A 193 -21.45 -3.35 5.58
CA GLY A 193 -21.48 -2.59 6.81
C GLY A 193 -22.11 -1.20 6.70
N GLY A 194 -22.01 -0.43 7.78
CA GLY A 194 -22.57 0.93 7.93
C GLY A 194 -21.50 1.99 8.16
N GLU A 195 -20.29 1.78 7.65
CA GLU A 195 -19.15 2.68 7.80
C GLU A 195 -18.59 3.05 6.43
N TYR A 196 -18.04 4.26 6.31
CA TYR A 196 -17.29 4.70 5.12
C TYR A 196 -15.85 4.94 5.54
N LYS A 197 -14.95 4.05 5.11
CA LYS A 197 -13.53 4.08 5.53
C LYS A 197 -12.68 4.71 4.44
N PHE A 198 -11.73 5.54 4.84
CA PHE A 198 -10.84 6.22 3.92
C PHE A 198 -9.38 5.96 4.25
N LEU A 199 -8.56 5.90 3.21
CA LEU A 199 -7.12 6.04 3.28
C LEU A 199 -6.73 7.17 2.32
N CYS A 200 -6.21 8.26 2.87
CA CYS A 200 -5.69 9.39 2.09
C CYS A 200 -4.17 9.32 2.04
N VAL A 201 -3.59 9.52 0.86
CA VAL A 201 -2.14 9.45 0.64
C VAL A 201 -1.71 10.63 -0.23
N ALA A 202 -0.76 11.42 0.25
CA ALA A 202 -0.08 12.44 -0.54
C ALA A 202 1.20 11.85 -1.13
N LYS A 203 1.11 11.22 -2.32
CA LYS A 203 2.23 10.44 -2.87
C LYS A 203 3.18 11.32 -3.69
N GLY A 204 4.39 11.54 -3.19
CA GLY A 204 5.45 12.23 -3.94
C GLY A 204 5.80 11.52 -5.25
N GLY A 205 6.08 12.30 -6.30
CA GLY A 205 6.40 11.79 -7.63
C GLY A 205 7.68 10.96 -7.64
N GLY A 206 8.68 11.34 -6.83
CA GLY A 206 9.93 10.59 -6.70
C GLY A 206 9.72 9.15 -6.23
N SER A 207 8.92 8.93 -5.19
CA SER A 207 8.62 7.57 -4.70
C SER A 207 7.60 6.85 -5.58
N ALA A 208 6.67 7.57 -6.23
CA ALA A 208 5.77 6.98 -7.23
C ALA A 208 6.55 6.37 -8.40
N ASN A 209 7.57 7.08 -8.91
CA ASN A 209 8.45 6.62 -10.00
C ASN A 209 9.35 5.43 -9.61
N LYS A 210 9.49 5.15 -8.31
CA LYS A 210 10.19 3.98 -7.78
C LYS A 210 9.25 2.81 -7.49
N THR A 211 8.16 2.72 -8.24
CA THR A 211 7.28 1.55 -8.29
C THR A 211 7.58 0.75 -9.55
N TYR A 212 7.94 -0.51 -9.41
CA TYR A 212 8.38 -1.38 -10.51
C TYR A 212 7.55 -2.67 -10.55
N LEU A 213 7.32 -3.16 -11.77
CA LEU A 213 6.71 -4.45 -12.04
C LEU A 213 7.71 -5.33 -12.80
N TYR A 214 7.90 -6.55 -12.32
CA TYR A 214 8.72 -7.58 -12.95
C TYR A 214 7.84 -8.78 -13.25
N GLN A 215 7.89 -9.25 -14.50
CA GLN A 215 7.14 -10.45 -14.91
C GLN A 215 8.06 -11.66 -14.81
N GLU A 216 7.91 -12.39 -13.71
CA GLU A 216 8.75 -13.53 -13.36
C GLU A 216 7.99 -14.85 -13.55
N THR A 217 8.68 -15.96 -13.30
CA THR A 217 8.10 -17.31 -13.41
C THR A 217 8.22 -18.06 -12.09
N LYS A 218 7.61 -19.27 -12.02
CA LYS A 218 7.77 -20.18 -10.87
C LYS A 218 9.24 -20.50 -10.57
N ALA A 219 10.15 -20.39 -11.56
CA ALA A 219 11.56 -20.66 -11.36
C ALA A 219 12.25 -19.69 -10.38
N LEU A 220 11.69 -18.50 -10.14
CA LEU A 220 12.17 -17.55 -9.14
C LEU A 220 11.85 -17.97 -7.70
N LEU A 221 10.79 -18.76 -7.49
CA LEU A 221 10.23 -19.06 -6.17
C LEU A 221 10.99 -20.20 -5.46
N THR A 222 12.29 -20.00 -5.27
CA THR A 222 13.16 -20.78 -4.38
C THR A 222 14.03 -19.80 -3.56
N PRO A 223 14.42 -20.14 -2.31
CA PRO A 223 15.20 -19.23 -1.46
C PRO A 223 16.51 -18.75 -2.12
N GLU A 224 17.17 -19.64 -2.87
CA GLU A 224 18.47 -19.39 -3.52
C GLU A 224 18.37 -18.36 -4.65
N LYS A 225 17.17 -18.13 -5.19
CA LYS A 225 16.94 -17.19 -6.30
C LYS A 225 16.17 -15.96 -5.87
N LEU A 226 15.18 -16.13 -5.00
CA LEU A 226 14.31 -15.04 -4.58
C LEU A 226 15.07 -13.97 -3.79
N VAL A 227 15.85 -14.36 -2.76
CA VAL A 227 16.58 -13.38 -1.93
C VAL A 227 17.60 -12.59 -2.75
N PRO A 228 18.46 -13.21 -3.60
CA PRO A 228 19.34 -12.45 -4.48
C PRO A 228 18.60 -11.52 -5.43
N PHE A 229 17.48 -11.98 -6.01
CA PHE A 229 16.65 -11.15 -6.89
C PHE A 229 16.12 -9.90 -6.15
N LEU A 230 15.50 -10.07 -4.99
CA LEU A 230 14.96 -8.95 -4.20
C LEU A 230 16.07 -7.96 -3.84
N THR A 231 17.20 -8.48 -3.38
CA THR A 231 18.39 -7.70 -3.00
C THR A 231 18.96 -6.92 -4.19
N GLU A 232 19.05 -7.54 -5.36
CA GLU A 232 19.46 -6.87 -6.60
C GLU A 232 18.48 -5.75 -6.98
N LYS A 233 17.16 -5.99 -6.89
CA LYS A 233 16.16 -4.98 -7.24
C LYS A 233 16.14 -3.81 -6.25
N ILE A 234 16.38 -4.03 -4.96
CA ILE A 234 16.55 -2.94 -4.00
C ILE A 234 17.66 -1.98 -4.43
N LYS A 235 18.79 -2.50 -4.96
CA LYS A 235 19.90 -1.64 -5.43
C LYS A 235 19.48 -0.71 -6.58
N THR A 236 18.53 -1.12 -7.43
CA THR A 236 18.06 -0.29 -8.56
C THR A 236 17.20 0.89 -8.13
N LEU A 237 16.67 0.89 -6.89
CA LEU A 237 16.02 2.05 -6.30
C LEU A 237 16.97 3.26 -6.29
N GLY A 238 18.23 3.02 -5.90
CA GLY A 238 19.21 4.06 -5.62
C GLY A 238 18.72 5.02 -4.54
N THR A 239 19.34 6.19 -4.46
CA THR A 239 19.02 7.21 -3.45
C THR A 239 18.06 8.29 -3.97
N ALA A 240 17.53 8.10 -5.19
CA ALA A 240 16.76 9.11 -5.93
C ALA A 240 15.33 9.37 -5.40
N ALA A 241 14.86 8.62 -4.42
CA ALA A 241 13.55 8.84 -3.78
C ALA A 241 13.66 9.15 -2.28
N CYS A 242 14.80 9.68 -1.82
CA CYS A 242 15.04 10.09 -0.44
C CYS A 242 14.88 8.92 0.57
N PRO A 243 15.85 7.99 0.63
CA PRO A 243 15.94 7.02 1.74
C PRO A 243 16.22 7.73 3.09
N PRO A 244 15.94 7.08 4.23
CA PRO A 244 15.62 5.66 4.36
C PRO A 244 14.19 5.30 3.94
N TYR A 245 14.03 4.15 3.27
CA TYR A 245 12.75 3.73 2.69
C TYR A 245 11.92 2.82 3.59
N HIS A 246 10.58 2.91 3.48
CA HIS A 246 9.71 1.77 3.74
C HIS A 246 9.56 0.97 2.44
N ILE A 247 10.29 -0.14 2.28
CA ILE A 247 10.29 -0.91 1.03
C ILE A 247 9.19 -1.96 1.09
N ALA A 248 8.41 -2.09 0.01
CA ALA A 248 7.45 -3.15 -0.15
C ALA A 248 7.75 -4.02 -1.38
N PHE A 249 7.64 -5.33 -1.19
CA PHE A 249 7.57 -6.31 -2.26
C PHE A 249 6.25 -7.07 -2.23
N VAL A 250 5.71 -7.34 -3.42
CA VAL A 250 4.54 -8.21 -3.58
C VAL A 250 4.86 -9.31 -4.58
N ILE A 251 4.75 -10.56 -4.15
CA ILE A 251 5.10 -11.74 -4.94
C ILE A 251 3.80 -12.49 -5.29
N GLY A 252 3.46 -12.54 -6.57
CA GLY A 252 2.19 -13.07 -7.06
C GLY A 252 1.12 -11.98 -7.21
N GLY A 253 -0.12 -12.40 -7.47
CA GLY A 253 -1.23 -11.51 -7.79
C GLY A 253 -2.04 -12.09 -8.94
N THR A 254 -3.33 -11.75 -8.98
CA THR A 254 -4.23 -12.16 -10.07
C THR A 254 -3.99 -11.37 -11.35
N SER A 255 -3.35 -10.21 -11.24
CA SER A 255 -2.98 -9.35 -12.36
C SER A 255 -1.86 -8.36 -11.97
N ALA A 256 -1.34 -7.65 -12.96
CA ALA A 256 -0.30 -6.64 -12.76
C ALA A 256 -0.80 -5.47 -11.90
N GLU A 257 -2.00 -4.98 -12.18
CA GLU A 257 -2.63 -3.87 -11.48
C GLU A 257 -2.97 -4.21 -10.02
N LEU A 258 -3.46 -5.43 -9.72
CA LEU A 258 -3.66 -5.84 -8.33
C LEU A 258 -2.32 -5.96 -7.60
N ASN A 259 -1.30 -6.51 -8.24
CA ASN A 259 0.04 -6.61 -7.65
C ASN A 259 0.58 -5.21 -7.27
N LEU A 260 0.58 -4.26 -8.22
CA LEU A 260 1.10 -2.92 -7.98
C LEU A 260 0.25 -2.11 -6.98
N LYS A 261 -1.07 -2.27 -6.99
CA LYS A 261 -1.94 -1.71 -5.94
C LYS A 261 -1.57 -2.27 -4.57
N THR A 262 -1.31 -3.57 -4.49
CA THR A 262 -0.88 -4.21 -3.25
C THR A 262 0.48 -3.67 -2.79
N VAL A 263 1.43 -3.44 -3.71
CA VAL A 263 2.74 -2.83 -3.41
C VAL A 263 2.54 -1.44 -2.81
N LYS A 264 1.68 -0.61 -3.43
CA LYS A 264 1.37 0.73 -2.94
C LYS A 264 0.90 0.68 -1.49
N LEU A 265 -0.12 -0.13 -1.22
CA LEU A 265 -0.73 -0.27 0.11
C LEU A 265 0.23 -0.89 1.14
N ALA A 266 1.05 -1.85 0.73
CA ALA A 266 2.07 -2.44 1.59
C ALA A 266 3.15 -1.43 1.99
N SER A 267 3.59 -0.56 1.06
CA SER A 267 4.63 0.44 1.34
C SER A 267 4.22 1.48 2.38
N ILE A 268 2.91 1.70 2.52
CA ILE A 268 2.32 2.62 3.51
C ILE A 268 1.72 1.86 4.71
N LYS A 269 2.13 0.60 4.93
CA LYS A 269 1.80 -0.22 6.10
C LYS A 269 0.31 -0.58 6.25
N TYR A 270 -0.49 -0.42 5.19
CA TYR A 270 -1.93 -0.74 5.21
C TYR A 270 -2.22 -2.23 5.50
N TYR A 271 -1.25 -3.09 5.18
CA TYR A 271 -1.37 -4.55 5.27
C TYR A 271 -0.55 -5.15 6.42
N ASP A 272 -0.14 -4.36 7.41
CA ASP A 272 0.67 -4.83 8.53
C ASP A 272 -0.01 -5.91 9.38
N ASN A 273 -1.35 -5.91 9.40
CA ASN A 273 -2.19 -6.84 10.14
C ASN A 273 -2.69 -8.03 9.29
N LEU A 274 -2.06 -8.32 8.15
CA LEU A 274 -2.32 -9.57 7.43
C LEU A 274 -1.83 -10.80 8.25
N PRO A 275 -2.38 -12.00 8.01
CA PRO A 275 -1.80 -13.24 8.53
C PRO A 275 -0.35 -13.38 8.11
N THR A 276 0.44 -14.12 8.88
CA THR A 276 1.86 -14.38 8.57
C THR A 276 2.10 -15.71 7.86
N GLU A 277 1.03 -16.42 7.51
CA GLU A 277 1.06 -17.71 6.81
C GLU A 277 -0.06 -17.81 5.78
N GLY A 278 0.21 -18.53 4.68
CA GLY A 278 -0.78 -18.85 3.67
C GLY A 278 -1.69 -20.01 4.09
N ASN A 279 -2.72 -20.27 3.30
CA ASN A 279 -3.61 -21.41 3.48
C ASN A 279 -4.15 -21.92 2.13
N GLU A 280 -4.91 -23.02 2.13
CA GLU A 280 -5.51 -23.59 0.91
C GLU A 280 -6.56 -22.69 0.26
N GLY A 281 -7.14 -21.73 1.00
CA GLY A 281 -8.06 -20.73 0.47
C GLY A 281 -7.37 -19.61 -0.33
N GLY A 282 -6.03 -19.60 -0.36
CA GLY A 282 -5.26 -18.64 -1.15
C GLY A 282 -5.22 -17.23 -0.56
N GLN A 283 -5.33 -17.09 0.77
CA GLN A 283 -5.21 -15.78 1.42
C GLN A 283 -3.84 -15.13 1.18
N ALA A 284 -3.84 -13.79 1.06
CA ALA A 284 -2.63 -13.01 1.17
C ALA A 284 -2.01 -13.17 2.57
N PHE A 285 -0.69 -13.22 2.63
CA PHE A 285 0.03 -13.23 3.90
C PHE A 285 1.30 -12.39 3.84
N ARG A 286 1.74 -11.92 5.01
CA ARG A 286 2.97 -11.17 5.22
C ARG A 286 4.11 -12.11 5.63
N ASP A 287 5.18 -12.13 4.85
CA ASP A 287 6.33 -13.00 5.11
C ASP A 287 7.36 -12.29 6.01
N VAL A 288 7.14 -12.37 7.32
CA VAL A 288 7.94 -11.66 8.33
C VAL A 288 9.37 -12.16 8.44
N GLU A 289 9.65 -13.39 8.03
CA GLU A 289 11.01 -13.95 8.08
C GLU A 289 11.83 -13.43 6.89
N LEU A 290 11.24 -13.46 5.69
CA LEU A 290 11.89 -12.91 4.51
C LEU A 290 12.07 -11.39 4.62
N GLU A 291 11.15 -10.67 5.28
CA GLU A 291 11.30 -9.24 5.59
C GLU A 291 12.59 -8.96 6.39
N LYS A 292 12.84 -9.72 7.46
CA LYS A 292 14.06 -9.58 8.28
C LYS A 292 15.31 -9.88 7.48
N GLN A 293 15.28 -10.97 6.71
CA GLN A 293 16.40 -11.37 5.87
C GLN A 293 16.75 -10.28 4.85
N VAL A 294 15.75 -9.76 4.13
CA VAL A 294 15.93 -8.73 3.10
C VAL A 294 16.33 -7.38 3.72
N LEU A 295 15.85 -7.04 4.91
CA LEU A 295 16.28 -5.85 5.64
C LEU A 295 17.78 -5.93 5.96
N LEU A 296 18.26 -7.07 6.47
CA LEU A 296 19.67 -7.27 6.77
C LEU A 296 20.54 -7.18 5.50
N GLU A 297 20.08 -7.73 4.38
CA GLU A 297 20.77 -7.58 3.09
C GLU A 297 20.79 -6.12 2.62
N SER A 298 19.71 -5.37 2.82
CA SER A 298 19.67 -3.93 2.48
C SER A 298 20.67 -3.10 3.29
N GLN A 299 20.86 -3.45 4.56
CA GLN A 299 21.82 -2.79 5.46
C GLN A 299 23.28 -3.05 5.05
N ARG A 300 23.56 -4.19 4.43
CA ARG A 300 24.89 -4.58 3.94
C ARG A 300 25.27 -3.93 2.60
N MET A 301 24.35 -3.24 1.92
CA MET A 301 24.62 -2.63 0.61
C MET A 301 25.53 -1.41 0.69
N GLY A 302 25.65 -0.78 1.87
CA GLY A 302 26.48 0.40 2.08
C GLY A 302 25.93 1.68 1.44
N LEU A 303 24.69 1.69 0.92
CA LEU A 303 24.07 2.87 0.32
C LEU A 303 23.60 3.90 1.38
N GLY A 304 23.23 3.42 2.57
CA GLY A 304 22.80 4.24 3.71
C GLY A 304 21.63 5.18 3.45
N ALA A 305 21.40 6.08 4.40
CA ALA A 305 20.49 7.21 4.24
C ALA A 305 21.15 8.23 3.30
N GLN A 306 20.98 8.03 2.00
CA GLN A 306 21.42 8.88 0.89
C GLN A 306 22.92 8.90 0.60
N PHE A 307 23.78 8.96 1.61
CA PHE A 307 25.21 9.26 1.45
C PHE A 307 26.15 8.16 1.96
N GLY A 308 25.73 6.90 1.86
CA GLY A 308 26.48 5.75 2.32
C GLY A 308 26.24 5.45 3.80
N GLY A 309 26.22 4.16 4.14
CA GLY A 309 25.91 3.71 5.50
C GLY A 309 24.96 2.51 5.56
N LYS A 310 24.35 2.32 6.73
CA LYS A 310 23.48 1.18 7.07
C LYS A 310 22.02 1.41 6.70
N TYR A 311 21.54 2.65 6.81
CA TYR A 311 20.10 2.95 6.83
C TYR A 311 19.53 3.27 5.44
N PHE A 312 19.65 2.32 4.50
CA PHE A 312 18.98 2.44 3.21
C PHE A 312 17.45 2.23 3.32
N ALA A 313 17.02 1.37 4.25
CA ALA A 313 15.62 1.10 4.55
C ALA A 313 15.35 1.24 6.05
N HIS A 314 14.20 1.82 6.41
CA HIS A 314 13.64 1.75 7.75
C HIS A 314 13.14 0.33 8.06
N ASP A 315 12.37 -0.24 7.13
CA ASP A 315 11.83 -1.58 7.21
C ASP A 315 11.44 -2.11 5.82
N ILE A 316 11.12 -3.41 5.77
CA ILE A 316 10.64 -4.12 4.58
C ILE A 316 9.24 -4.67 4.86
N ARG A 317 8.37 -4.67 3.85
CA ARG A 317 7.12 -5.44 3.81
C ARG A 317 7.14 -6.41 2.64
N ILE A 318 6.84 -7.69 2.88
CA ILE A 318 6.76 -8.69 1.82
C ILE A 318 5.41 -9.38 1.89
N ILE A 319 4.58 -9.16 0.87
CA ILE A 319 3.27 -9.79 0.78
C ILE A 319 3.29 -10.86 -0.31
N ARG A 320 2.88 -12.07 0.07
CA ARG A 320 2.71 -13.19 -0.85
C ARG A 320 1.23 -13.33 -1.22
N LEU A 321 0.95 -13.35 -2.53
CA LEU A 321 -0.40 -13.48 -3.08
C LEU A 321 -0.59 -14.78 -3.86
N PRO A 322 -1.81 -15.31 -4.03
CA PRO A 322 -2.07 -16.35 -5.02
C PRO A 322 -1.71 -15.88 -6.44
N ARG A 323 -1.47 -16.83 -7.35
CA ARG A 323 -1.09 -16.52 -8.75
C ARG A 323 -1.65 -17.57 -9.69
N HIS A 324 -1.91 -17.17 -10.94
CA HIS A 324 -2.17 -18.11 -12.01
C HIS A 324 -0.94 -19.02 -12.23
N GLY A 325 -1.16 -20.29 -12.59
CA GLY A 325 -0.08 -21.28 -12.73
C GLY A 325 1.06 -20.84 -13.65
N ALA A 326 0.71 -20.16 -14.74
CA ALA A 326 1.63 -19.63 -15.76
C ALA A 326 2.21 -18.24 -15.46
N SER A 327 1.91 -17.62 -14.31
CA SER A 327 2.27 -16.22 -14.03
C SER A 327 2.96 -16.08 -12.69
N CYS A 328 3.89 -15.12 -12.56
CA CYS A 328 4.43 -14.67 -11.28
C CYS A 328 4.79 -13.18 -11.33
N PRO A 329 3.80 -12.27 -11.29
CA PRO A 329 4.12 -10.85 -11.17
C PRO A 329 4.82 -10.58 -9.84
N VAL A 330 5.91 -9.83 -9.87
CA VAL A 330 6.62 -9.36 -8.69
C VAL A 330 6.69 -7.84 -8.75
N GLY A 331 6.14 -7.19 -7.74
CA GLY A 331 6.13 -5.74 -7.64
C GLY A 331 7.07 -5.27 -6.53
N MET A 332 7.68 -4.11 -6.73
CA MET A 332 8.53 -3.42 -5.75
C MET A 332 8.13 -1.96 -5.69
N GLY A 333 8.10 -1.38 -4.50
CA GLY A 333 7.81 0.04 -4.30
C GLY A 333 8.31 0.54 -2.96
N VAL A 334 8.26 1.85 -2.74
CA VAL A 334 8.74 2.48 -1.52
C VAL A 334 7.80 3.57 -0.99
N SER A 335 7.76 3.75 0.33
CA SER A 335 7.50 5.06 0.92
C SER A 335 8.82 5.77 1.17
N CYS A 336 8.87 7.07 0.84
CA CYS A 336 10.05 7.92 1.00
C CYS A 336 10.07 8.56 2.38
N SER A 337 11.05 9.43 2.66
CA SER A 337 11.09 10.18 3.93
C SER A 337 9.88 11.09 4.17
N ALA A 338 9.16 11.50 3.12
CA ALA A 338 7.83 12.11 3.23
C ALA A 338 6.78 10.98 3.28
N ASP A 339 6.69 10.28 4.41
CA ASP A 339 5.83 9.11 4.64
C ASP A 339 4.38 9.45 4.97
#